data_AF-A0A0E9NAB7-F1
#
_entry.id   AF-A0A0E9NAB7-F1
#
_cell.length_a   1.000
_cell.length_b   1.000
_cell.length_c   1.000
_cell.angle_alpha   90.00
_cell.angle_beta   90.00
_cell.angle_gamma   90.00
#
_symmetry.space_group_name_H-M   'P 1'
#
loop_
_entity.id
_entity.type
_entity.pdbx_description
1 polymer ?
#
loop_
_entity_poly.entity_id
_entity_poly.type
_entity_poly.pdbx_seq_one_letter_code
_entity_poly.pdbx_strand_id
1 'polypeptide(L)'
;MAALRTAFRPAAKSIITPARVAAFRTTAPLRIGAAGPQVIQGTVNDPAPIPPVSRSHGSYHWDFERLVSIALVPLTVAPFVAGSVSPVMDAVLCSALVIHSHIGFDACVTDYIPERKYKKLAPFATWALRGATATVLYGLYQFETNDVGIVEGIKKVGGGSSEAAMNPSENNGRLYVTFVEPIYIIDFIALKDTSASRCN
;
A
#
# COMPACT_ATOMS: atom_id res chain seq x y z
N MET A 1 4.75 87.16 -36.86
CA MET A 1 5.68 86.53 -35.89
C MET A 1 4.86 85.84 -34.80
N ALA A 2 4.37 84.62 -35.03
CA ALA A 2 3.64 83.83 -34.04
C ALA A 2 4.43 82.54 -33.80
N ALA A 3 4.98 82.39 -32.59
CA ALA A 3 5.82 81.27 -32.20
C ALA A 3 4.96 80.07 -31.79
N LEU A 4 4.98 79.00 -32.59
CA LEU A 4 4.39 77.72 -32.27
C LEU A 4 5.24 77.03 -31.18
N ARG A 5 4.76 77.03 -29.93
CA ARG A 5 5.38 76.27 -28.84
C ARG A 5 4.98 74.80 -28.94
N THR A 6 5.86 73.96 -29.46
CA THR A 6 5.75 72.50 -29.39
C THR A 6 6.01 72.03 -27.96
N ALA A 7 4.95 71.60 -27.27
CA ALA A 7 5.05 70.96 -25.95
C ALA A 7 5.47 69.48 -26.12
N PHE A 8 6.72 69.18 -25.81
CA PHE A 8 7.22 67.82 -25.70
C PHE A 8 6.66 67.18 -24.42
N ARG A 9 5.66 66.31 -24.53
CA ARG A 9 5.14 65.52 -23.40
C ARG A 9 6.03 64.28 -23.23
N PRO A 10 6.72 64.08 -22.09
CA PRO A 10 7.45 62.84 -21.89
C PRO A 10 6.44 61.70 -21.70
N ALA A 11 6.53 60.67 -22.53
CA ALA A 11 5.80 59.42 -22.35
C ALA A 11 6.35 58.72 -21.09
N ALA A 12 5.57 58.75 -20.01
CA ALA A 12 5.86 57.96 -18.82
C ALA A 12 5.75 56.48 -19.17
N LYS A 13 6.89 55.79 -19.31
CA LYS A 13 6.94 54.34 -19.44
C LYS A 13 6.47 53.73 -18.13
N SER A 14 5.27 53.13 -18.10
CA SER A 14 4.82 52.39 -16.92
C SER A 14 5.67 51.13 -16.79
N ILE A 15 6.60 51.14 -15.84
CA ILE A 15 7.34 49.94 -15.44
C ILE A 15 6.38 49.13 -14.57
N ILE A 16 5.61 48.24 -15.19
CA ILE A 16 4.87 47.21 -14.45
C ILE A 16 5.93 46.18 -14.03
N THR A 17 6.48 46.35 -12.83
CA THR A 17 7.30 45.32 -12.20
C THR A 17 6.37 44.18 -11.80
N PRO A 18 6.48 42.97 -12.38
CA PRO A 18 5.66 41.85 -11.91
C PRO A 18 6.02 41.59 -10.45
N ALA A 19 5.02 41.69 -9.56
CA ALA A 19 5.19 41.33 -8.17
C ALA A 19 5.70 39.88 -8.12
N ARG A 20 6.92 39.71 -7.63
CA ARG A 20 7.53 38.39 -7.43
C ARG A 20 6.79 37.75 -6.26
N VAL A 21 5.69 37.06 -6.54
CA VAL A 21 4.97 36.27 -5.54
C VAL A 21 5.95 35.19 -5.08
N ALA A 22 6.57 35.43 -3.93
CA ALA A 22 7.39 34.44 -3.26
C ALA A 22 6.44 33.32 -2.81
N ALA A 23 6.62 32.11 -3.36
CA ALA A 23 5.94 30.95 -2.84
C ALA A 23 6.36 30.76 -1.37
N PHE A 24 5.43 30.92 -0.42
CA PHE A 24 5.66 30.56 0.97
C PHE A 24 5.75 29.04 1.08
N ARG A 25 6.94 28.50 0.79
CA ARG A 25 7.28 27.09 1.00
C ARG A 25 8.61 27.05 1.76
N THR A 26 8.56 26.56 2.99
CA THR A 26 9.72 26.42 3.88
C THR A 26 10.54 25.16 3.60
N THR A 27 10.02 24.24 2.79
CA THR A 27 10.67 22.96 2.44
C THR A 27 11.16 22.98 0.99
N ALA A 28 12.37 22.45 0.77
CA ALA A 28 12.89 22.21 -0.58
C ALA A 28 11.90 21.33 -1.39
N PRO A 29 11.65 21.64 -2.67
CA PRO A 29 10.77 20.81 -3.48
C PRO A 29 11.42 19.44 -3.66
N LEU A 30 10.79 18.41 -3.09
CA LEU A 30 11.21 17.03 -3.27
C LEU A 30 10.88 16.63 -4.72
N ARG A 31 11.89 16.60 -5.59
CA ARG A 31 11.75 16.17 -6.99
C ARG A 31 11.72 14.64 -7.08
N ILE A 32 10.70 14.01 -6.50
CA ILE A 32 10.46 12.57 -6.66
C ILE A 32 9.98 12.34 -8.10
N GLY A 33 10.93 12.07 -9.00
CA GLY A 33 10.68 11.87 -10.42
C GLY A 33 10.31 13.17 -11.14
N ALA A 34 11.00 13.46 -12.25
CA ALA A 34 10.54 14.53 -13.14
C ALA A 34 9.10 14.22 -13.58
N ALA A 35 8.21 15.19 -13.46
CA ALA A 35 6.88 15.09 -14.05
C ALA A 35 7.06 14.77 -15.54
N GLY A 36 6.42 13.70 -16.01
CA GLY A 36 6.51 13.32 -17.42
C GLY A 36 5.96 14.43 -18.33
N PRO A 37 6.22 14.35 -19.65
CA PRO A 37 5.67 15.29 -20.61
C PRO A 37 4.16 15.44 -20.42
N GLN A 38 3.69 16.67 -20.17
CA GLN A 38 2.26 16.97 -20.12
C GLN A 38 1.76 17.10 -21.55
N VAL A 39 1.40 15.96 -22.14
CA VAL A 39 0.84 15.89 -23.49
C VAL A 39 -0.66 15.73 -23.36
N ILE A 40 -1.41 16.68 -23.92
CA ILE A 40 -2.86 16.54 -24.09
C ILE A 40 -3.07 15.43 -25.12
N GLN A 41 -3.74 14.35 -24.69
CA GLN A 41 -4.17 13.31 -25.62
C GLN A 41 -5.51 13.74 -26.21
N GLY A 42 -5.54 14.05 -27.51
CA GLY A 42 -6.72 14.61 -28.19
C GLY A 42 -6.70 16.14 -28.28
N THR A 43 -7.86 16.75 -28.46
CA THR A 43 -8.07 18.21 -28.44
C THR A 43 -8.58 18.68 -27.08
N VAL A 44 -8.60 20.01 -26.85
CA VAL A 44 -9.07 20.60 -25.57
C VAL A 44 -10.54 20.30 -25.28
N ASN A 45 -11.34 20.02 -26.32
CA ASN A 45 -12.77 19.75 -26.20
C ASN A 45 -13.12 18.26 -26.27
N ASP A 46 -12.13 17.38 -26.45
CA ASP A 46 -12.40 15.95 -26.48
C ASP A 46 -12.56 15.41 -25.05
N PRO A 47 -13.60 14.61 -24.77
CA PRO A 47 -13.75 13.99 -23.46
C PRO A 47 -12.59 13.04 -23.20
N ALA A 48 -12.13 13.00 -21.95
CA ALA A 48 -11.11 12.03 -21.54
C ALA A 48 -11.59 10.60 -21.84
N PRO A 49 -10.73 9.73 -22.38
CA PRO A 49 -11.12 8.36 -22.69
C PRO A 49 -11.51 7.64 -21.39
N ILE A 50 -12.75 7.14 -21.35
CA ILE A 50 -13.27 6.40 -20.21
C ILE A 50 -12.72 4.97 -20.30
N PRO A 51 -12.00 4.47 -19.27
CA PRO A 51 -11.54 3.09 -19.28
C PRO A 51 -12.74 2.13 -19.24
N PRO A 52 -12.61 0.93 -19.82
CA PRO A 52 -13.69 -0.05 -19.77
C PRO A 52 -14.00 -0.41 -18.31
N VAL A 53 -15.27 -0.29 -17.93
CA VAL A 53 -15.71 -0.62 -16.58
C VAL A 53 -15.64 -2.13 -16.36
N SER A 54 -14.97 -2.55 -15.29
CA SER A 54 -14.99 -3.95 -14.85
C SER A 54 -15.06 -4.01 -13.33
N ARG A 55 -16.06 -4.76 -12.82
CA ARG A 55 -16.24 -4.92 -11.36
C ARG A 55 -15.10 -5.68 -10.70
N SER A 56 -14.38 -6.51 -11.47
CA SER A 56 -13.21 -7.25 -11.01
C SER A 56 -12.05 -6.35 -10.58
N HIS A 57 -11.84 -5.21 -11.24
CA HIS A 57 -10.75 -4.28 -10.92
C HIS A 57 -11.11 -3.22 -9.86
N GLY A 58 -12.36 -3.22 -9.38
CA GLY A 58 -12.84 -2.23 -8.42
C GLY A 58 -13.48 -2.90 -7.22
N SER A 59 -14.80 -3.08 -7.26
CA SER A 59 -15.59 -3.55 -6.12
C SER A 59 -15.17 -4.95 -5.64
N TYR A 60 -14.99 -5.92 -6.54
CA TYR A 60 -14.66 -7.28 -6.12
C TYR A 60 -13.25 -7.40 -5.56
N HIS A 61 -12.29 -6.64 -6.10
CA HIS A 61 -10.93 -6.61 -5.56
C HIS A 61 -10.92 -6.03 -4.15
N TRP A 62 -11.62 -4.92 -3.94
CA TRP A 62 -11.75 -4.29 -2.63
C TRP A 62 -12.46 -5.19 -1.62
N ASP A 63 -13.62 -5.77 -1.97
CA ASP A 63 -14.35 -6.67 -1.09
C ASP A 63 -13.50 -7.89 -0.69
N PHE A 64 -12.75 -8.44 -1.64
CA PHE A 64 -11.86 -9.58 -1.42
C PHE A 64 -10.70 -9.23 -0.46
N GLU A 65 -10.03 -8.09 -0.66
CA GLU A 65 -8.99 -7.61 0.25
C GLU A 65 -9.49 -7.54 1.70
N ARG A 66 -10.66 -6.93 1.89
CA ARG A 66 -11.22 -6.76 3.24
C ARG A 66 -11.65 -8.09 3.85
N LEU A 67 -12.24 -8.98 3.05
CA LEU A 67 -12.60 -10.32 3.52
C LEU A 67 -11.37 -11.09 3.99
N VAL A 68 -10.28 -11.07 3.23
CA VAL A 68 -9.03 -11.75 3.59
C VAL A 68 -8.43 -11.15 4.86
N SER A 69 -8.39 -9.82 4.99
CA SER A 69 -7.91 -9.15 6.20
C SER A 69 -8.74 -9.53 7.43
N ILE A 70 -10.07 -9.47 7.33
CA ILE A 70 -10.98 -9.82 8.44
C ILE A 70 -10.82 -11.30 8.82
N ALA A 71 -10.68 -12.19 7.85
CA ALA A 71 -10.49 -13.62 8.11
C ALA A 71 -9.14 -13.92 8.78
N LEU A 72 -8.11 -13.11 8.54
CA LEU A 72 -6.78 -13.29 9.13
C LEU A 72 -6.79 -13.06 10.65
N VAL A 73 -7.62 -12.14 11.16
CA VAL A 73 -7.70 -11.80 12.58
C VAL A 73 -8.01 -13.02 13.47
N PRO A 74 -9.11 -13.78 13.27
CA PRO A 74 -9.36 -14.98 14.08
C PRO A 74 -8.36 -16.11 13.78
N LEU A 75 -7.86 -16.21 12.54
CA LEU A 75 -6.87 -17.23 12.16
C LEU A 75 -5.53 -17.05 12.87
N THR A 76 -5.12 -15.81 13.17
CA THR A 76 -3.87 -15.55 13.92
C THR A 76 -4.00 -15.88 15.40
N VAL A 77 -5.19 -15.76 15.99
CA VAL A 77 -5.44 -16.04 17.41
C VAL A 77 -5.66 -17.53 17.67
N ALA A 78 -6.36 -18.22 16.75
CA ALA A 78 -6.82 -19.59 16.96
C ALA A 78 -5.71 -20.63 17.29
N PRO A 79 -4.50 -20.61 16.67
CA PRO A 79 -3.42 -21.54 17.00
C PRO A 79 -2.91 -21.42 18.45
N PHE A 80 -3.03 -20.24 19.04
CA PHE A 80 -2.56 -19.99 20.41
C PHE A 80 -3.59 -20.38 21.47
N VAL A 81 -4.88 -20.30 21.15
CA VAL A 81 -5.96 -20.70 22.06
C VAL A 81 -6.17 -22.21 22.02
N ALA A 82 -6.00 -22.85 20.86
CA ALA A 82 -6.25 -24.28 20.68
C ALA A 82 -5.20 -25.17 21.39
N GLY A 83 -4.03 -24.64 21.73
CA GLY A 83 -2.95 -25.38 22.39
C GLY A 83 -2.20 -26.39 21.49
N SER A 84 -2.88 -26.97 20.50
CA SER A 84 -2.30 -27.76 19.42
C SER A 84 -2.76 -27.26 18.06
N VAL A 85 -1.86 -27.31 17.08
CA VAL A 85 -2.13 -26.82 15.72
C VAL A 85 -2.21 -28.02 14.79
N SER A 86 -3.32 -28.15 14.06
CA SER A 86 -3.40 -29.14 13.00
C SER A 86 -2.65 -28.64 11.76
N PRO A 87 -1.99 -29.52 10.98
CA PRO A 87 -1.30 -29.10 9.75
C PRO A 87 -2.21 -28.37 8.76
N VAL A 88 -3.50 -28.71 8.75
CA VAL A 88 -4.51 -28.01 7.94
C VAL A 88 -4.72 -26.59 8.42
N MET A 89 -4.79 -26.36 9.73
CA MET A 89 -4.96 -25.03 10.30
C MET A 89 -3.73 -24.14 10.04
N ASP A 90 -2.53 -24.70 10.18
CA ASP A 90 -1.28 -23.99 9.89
C ASP A 90 -1.19 -23.62 8.39
N ALA A 91 -1.49 -24.59 7.51
CA ALA A 91 -1.53 -24.36 6.07
C ALA A 91 -2.57 -23.29 5.67
N VAL A 92 -3.76 -23.26 6.29
CA VAL A 92 -4.79 -22.24 6.03
C VAL A 92 -4.32 -20.86 6.49
N LEU A 93 -3.78 -20.75 7.71
CA LEU A 93 -3.23 -19.49 8.23
C LEU A 93 -2.12 -18.96 7.32
N CYS A 94 -1.16 -19.81 6.97
CA CYS A 94 -0.02 -19.44 6.14
C CYS A 94 -0.45 -19.07 4.71
N SER A 95 -1.40 -19.80 4.13
CA SER A 95 -1.94 -19.48 2.80
C SER A 95 -2.67 -18.14 2.80
N ALA A 96 -3.50 -17.87 3.80
CA ALA A 96 -4.19 -16.58 3.93
C ALA A 96 -3.20 -15.42 4.11
N LEU A 97 -2.14 -15.62 4.89
CA LEU A 97 -1.06 -14.63 5.08
C LEU A 97 -0.34 -14.32 3.76
N VAL A 98 -0.01 -15.35 2.97
CA VAL A 98 0.63 -15.16 1.67
C VAL A 98 -0.28 -14.42 0.69
N ILE A 99 -1.57 -14.77 0.65
CA ILE A 99 -2.55 -14.09 -0.21
C ILE A 99 -2.67 -12.61 0.18
N HIS A 100 -2.84 -12.31 1.47
CA HIS A 100 -2.90 -10.93 1.98
C HIS A 100 -1.63 -10.13 1.60
N SER A 101 -0.47 -10.75 1.78
CA SER A 101 0.83 -10.13 1.46
C SER A 101 1.01 -9.90 -0.03
N HIS A 102 0.59 -10.85 -0.88
CA HIS A 102 0.66 -10.72 -2.33
C HIS A 102 -0.15 -9.52 -2.83
N ILE A 103 -1.39 -9.36 -2.34
CA ILE A 103 -2.27 -8.25 -2.74
C ILE A 103 -1.70 -6.90 -2.27
N GLY A 104 -1.20 -6.85 -1.02
CA GLY A 104 -0.56 -5.64 -0.49
C GLY A 104 0.68 -5.23 -1.26
N PHE A 105 1.54 -6.19 -1.62
CA PHE A 105 2.71 -5.91 -2.44
C PHE A 105 2.36 -5.56 -3.89
N ASP A 106 1.30 -6.13 -4.47
CA ASP A 106 0.84 -5.78 -5.81
C ASP A 106 0.40 -4.31 -5.85
N ALA A 107 -0.35 -3.85 -4.84
CA ALA A 107 -0.70 -2.45 -4.67
C ALA A 107 0.54 -1.53 -4.54
N CYS A 108 1.55 -1.94 -3.75
CA CYS A 108 2.81 -1.19 -3.67
C CYS A 108 3.52 -1.12 -5.04
N VAL A 109 3.53 -2.20 -5.82
CA VAL A 109 4.14 -2.22 -7.15
C VAL A 109 3.42 -1.27 -8.10
N THR A 110 2.08 -1.29 -8.12
CA THR A 110 1.28 -0.41 -8.99
C THR A 110 1.43 1.07 -8.63
N ASP A 111 1.55 1.40 -7.33
CA ASP A 111 1.64 2.78 -6.86
C ASP A 111 3.02 3.38 -7.09
N TYR A 112 4.08 2.61 -6.86
CA TYR A 112 5.45 3.13 -6.93
C TYR A 112 6.13 2.88 -8.29
N ILE A 113 5.68 1.89 -9.07
CA ILE A 113 6.26 1.53 -10.37
C ILE A 113 5.19 1.62 -11.46
N PRO A 114 4.77 2.85 -11.85
CA PRO A 114 3.71 3.02 -12.83
C PRO A 114 4.18 2.59 -14.23
N GLU A 115 3.38 1.75 -14.90
CA GLU A 115 3.65 1.24 -16.25
C GLU A 115 3.88 2.34 -17.29
N ARG A 116 3.15 3.46 -17.16
CA ARG A 116 3.26 4.63 -18.06
C ARG A 116 4.68 5.18 -18.11
N LYS A 117 5.41 5.15 -17.00
CA LYS A 117 6.79 5.64 -16.89
C LYS A 117 7.80 4.51 -17.09
N TYR A 118 7.50 3.33 -16.56
CA TYR A 118 8.44 2.22 -16.47
C TYR A 118 7.98 0.98 -17.24
N LYS A 119 7.86 1.10 -18.57
CA LYS A 119 7.31 0.05 -19.45
C LYS A 119 7.99 -1.33 -19.37
N LYS A 120 9.27 -1.39 -18.97
CA LYS A 120 10.03 -2.65 -18.80
C LYS A 120 10.09 -3.13 -17.35
N LEU A 121 10.24 -2.20 -16.41
CA LEU A 121 10.41 -2.52 -14.99
C LEU A 121 9.09 -2.92 -14.34
N ALA A 122 7.97 -2.29 -14.72
CA ALA A 122 6.66 -2.63 -14.19
C ALA A 122 6.28 -4.11 -14.43
N PRO A 123 6.29 -4.63 -15.68
CA PRO A 123 5.97 -6.05 -15.90
C PRO A 123 7.01 -6.98 -15.25
N PHE A 124 8.28 -6.59 -15.19
CA PHE A 124 9.30 -7.35 -14.47
C PHE A 124 8.99 -7.45 -12.98
N ALA A 125 8.65 -6.33 -12.33
CA ALA A 125 8.31 -6.29 -10.91
C ALA A 125 7.06 -7.14 -10.60
N THR A 126 6.01 -7.06 -11.43
CA THR A 126 4.82 -7.90 -11.29
C THR A 126 5.15 -9.39 -11.43
N TRP A 127 5.97 -9.77 -12.41
CA TRP A 127 6.38 -11.17 -12.57
C TRP A 127 7.32 -11.65 -11.45
N ALA A 128 8.21 -10.79 -10.97
CA ALA A 128 9.06 -11.07 -9.82
C ALA A 128 8.22 -11.29 -8.56
N LEU A 129 7.19 -10.46 -8.33
CA LEU A 129 6.26 -10.64 -7.21
C LEU A 129 5.51 -11.98 -7.30
N ARG A 130 4.99 -12.33 -8.48
CA ARG A 130 4.34 -13.63 -8.72
C ARG A 130 5.30 -14.80 -8.49
N GLY A 131 6.55 -14.69 -8.95
CA GLY A 131 7.59 -15.69 -8.72
C GLY A 131 7.95 -15.83 -7.24
N ALA A 132 8.05 -14.71 -6.52
CA ALA A 132 8.29 -14.71 -5.08
C ALA A 132 7.13 -15.38 -4.33
N THR A 133 5.88 -15.06 -4.67
CA THR A 133 4.70 -15.71 -4.07
C THR A 133 4.66 -17.21 -4.33
N ALA A 134 4.95 -17.66 -5.56
CA ALA A 134 5.04 -19.09 -5.87
C ALA A 134 6.17 -19.78 -5.08
N THR A 135 7.32 -19.12 -4.94
CA THR A 135 8.46 -19.63 -4.17
C THR A 135 8.12 -19.76 -2.69
N VAL A 136 7.45 -18.77 -2.11
CA VAL A 136 7.00 -18.80 -0.71
C VAL A 136 5.97 -19.91 -0.51
N LEU A 137 4.99 -20.07 -1.40
CA LEU A 137 4.01 -21.16 -1.34
C LEU A 137 4.68 -22.54 -1.41
N TYR A 138 5.67 -22.71 -2.28
CA TYR A 138 6.45 -23.95 -2.34
C TYR A 138 7.26 -24.20 -1.06
N GLY A 139 7.87 -23.14 -0.50
CA GLY A 139 8.57 -23.22 0.78
C GLY A 139 7.64 -23.66 1.91
N LEU A 140 6.45 -23.05 2.00
CA LEU A 140 5.42 -23.43 2.96
C LEU A 140 4.99 -24.88 2.80
N TYR A 141 4.73 -25.32 1.56
CA TYR A 141 4.40 -26.72 1.29
C TYR A 141 5.49 -27.67 1.80
N GLN A 142 6.77 -27.34 1.59
CA GLN A 142 7.89 -28.15 2.08
C GLN A 142 8.00 -28.12 3.60
N PHE A 143 7.78 -26.98 4.26
CA PHE A 143 7.77 -26.85 5.72
C PHE A 143 6.63 -27.65 6.38
N GLU A 144 5.45 -27.65 5.79
CA GLU A 144 4.29 -28.37 6.32
C GLU A 144 4.37 -29.89 6.06
N THR A 145 5.00 -30.31 4.95
CA THR A 145 5.05 -31.74 4.59
C THR A 145 6.31 -32.47 5.06
N ASN A 146 7.44 -31.78 5.18
CA ASN A 146 8.74 -32.40 5.52
C ASN A 146 9.35 -31.87 6.83
N ASP A 147 8.74 -30.86 7.48
CA ASP A 147 9.23 -30.28 8.74
C ASP A 147 8.09 -30.18 9.78
N VAL A 148 8.32 -29.46 10.88
CA VAL A 148 7.40 -29.32 12.02
C VAL A 148 6.20 -28.38 11.78
N GLY A 149 6.16 -27.65 10.67
CA GLY A 149 5.17 -26.60 10.41
C GLY A 149 5.58 -25.21 10.89
N ILE A 150 4.95 -24.17 10.34
CA ILE A 150 5.33 -22.77 10.57
C ILE A 150 5.09 -22.34 12.03
N VAL A 151 3.93 -22.68 12.62
CA VAL A 151 3.60 -22.23 13.98
C VAL A 151 4.51 -22.88 15.02
N GLU A 152 4.82 -24.16 14.87
CA GLU A 152 5.79 -24.86 15.75
C GLU A 152 7.22 -24.37 15.52
N GLY A 153 7.59 -24.06 14.26
CA GLY A 153 8.86 -23.41 13.94
C GLY A 153 9.04 -22.06 14.64
N ILE A 154 8.00 -21.23 14.65
CA ILE A 154 8.00 -19.93 15.34
C ILE A 154 8.15 -20.12 16.86
N LYS A 155 7.44 -21.09 17.46
CA LYS A 155 7.57 -21.42 18.89
C LYS A 155 9.02 -21.80 19.26
N LYS A 156 9.69 -22.58 18.39
CA LYS A 156 11.08 -23.01 18.58
C LYS A 156 12.08 -21.86 18.48
N VAL A 157 11.91 -20.95 17.50
CA VAL A 157 12.78 -19.76 17.32
C VAL A 157 12.61 -18.76 18.47
N GLY A 158 11.39 -18.62 19.00
CA GLY A 158 11.07 -17.72 20.12
C GLY A 158 11.65 -18.13 21.48
N GLY A 159 12.41 -19.24 21.58
CA GLY A 159 13.08 -19.67 22.80
C GLY A 159 12.26 -20.57 23.74
N GLY A 160 11.21 -21.22 23.25
CA GLY A 160 10.39 -22.14 24.05
C GLY A 160 10.70 -23.61 23.80
N SER A 161 11.57 -24.21 24.61
CA SER A 161 11.35 -25.62 25.01
C SER A 161 10.05 -25.66 25.81
N SER A 162 8.99 -26.22 25.22
CA SER A 162 7.77 -26.84 25.80
C SER A 162 7.03 -26.28 27.05
N GLU A 163 7.54 -25.31 27.82
CA GLU A 163 7.00 -24.99 29.16
C GLU A 163 6.84 -23.49 29.45
N ALA A 164 7.63 -22.60 28.81
CA ALA A 164 7.72 -21.19 29.24
C ALA A 164 6.58 -20.27 28.77
N ALA A 165 5.82 -20.66 27.74
CA ALA A 165 4.65 -19.89 27.28
C ALA A 165 3.35 -20.30 27.99
N MET A 166 3.35 -21.40 28.77
CA MET A 166 2.16 -22.06 29.29
C MET A 166 2.13 -22.13 30.82
N ASN A 167 2.45 -21.02 31.48
CA ASN A 167 1.95 -20.76 32.83
C ASN A 167 0.99 -19.56 32.76
N PRO A 168 -0.34 -19.80 32.64
CA PRO A 168 -1.36 -18.76 32.49
C PRO A 168 -1.49 -17.81 33.69
N SER A 169 -0.77 -18.07 34.79
CA SER A 169 -0.88 -17.28 36.02
C SER A 169 0.07 -16.08 36.07
N GLU A 170 1.14 -16.03 35.27
CA GLU A 170 2.19 -15.01 35.43
C GLU A 170 2.35 -14.07 34.22
N ASN A 171 1.77 -14.37 33.06
CA ASN A 171 2.07 -13.70 31.79
C ASN A 171 0.87 -13.00 31.10
N ASN A 172 -0.30 -12.93 31.75
CA ASN A 172 -1.56 -12.40 31.21
C ASN A 172 -1.52 -10.96 30.66
N GLY A 173 -0.47 -10.19 30.95
CA GLY A 173 -0.29 -8.82 30.43
C GLY A 173 0.71 -8.65 29.28
N ARG A 174 1.59 -9.63 29.02
CA ARG A 174 2.75 -9.43 28.12
C ARG A 174 2.62 -10.07 26.75
N LEU A 175 1.87 -11.17 26.66
CA LEU A 175 1.66 -11.91 25.40
C LEU A 175 0.62 -11.27 24.48
N TYR A 176 -0.37 -10.56 25.04
CA TYR A 176 -1.35 -9.80 24.27
C TYR A 176 -0.73 -8.56 23.62
N VAL A 177 0.21 -7.87 24.29
CA VAL A 177 0.72 -6.57 23.85
C VAL A 177 1.73 -6.68 22.69
N THR A 178 2.49 -7.77 22.57
CA THR A 178 3.55 -7.87 21.54
C THR A 178 3.08 -8.36 20.17
N PHE A 179 1.93 -9.06 20.08
CA PHE A 179 1.44 -9.61 18.81
C PHE A 179 0.09 -9.05 18.37
N VAL A 180 -0.75 -8.56 19.30
CA VAL A 180 -2.10 -8.07 18.97
C VAL A 180 -2.08 -6.59 18.57
N GLU A 181 -1.26 -5.76 19.21
CA GLU A 181 -1.24 -4.30 18.94
C GLU A 181 -0.80 -3.86 17.53
N PRO A 182 0.18 -4.50 16.85
CA PRO A 182 0.56 -4.05 15.50
C PRO A 182 -0.49 -4.40 14.42
N ILE A 183 -1.31 -5.44 14.64
CA ILE A 183 -2.33 -5.88 13.68
C ILE A 183 -3.59 -4.99 13.77
N TYR A 184 -4.00 -4.61 14.99
CA TYR A 184 -5.17 -3.73 15.21
C TYR A 184 -5.02 -2.32 14.61
N ILE A 185 -3.79 -1.79 14.49
CA ILE A 185 -3.54 -0.46 13.92
C ILE A 185 -3.80 -0.42 12.41
N ILE A 186 -3.50 -1.51 11.69
CA ILE A 186 -3.72 -1.59 10.23
C ILE A 186 -5.22 -1.79 9.93
N ASP A 187 -5.92 -2.61 10.72
CA ASP A 187 -7.35 -2.88 10.54
C ASP A 187 -8.26 -1.71 10.98
N PHE A 188 -7.89 -0.94 12.02
CA PHE A 188 -8.68 0.23 12.44
C PHE A 188 -8.64 1.37 11.42
N ILE A 189 -7.58 1.47 10.61
CA ILE A 189 -7.50 2.38 9.47
C ILE A 189 -8.43 1.89 8.34
N ALA A 190 -8.43 0.58 8.04
CA ALA A 190 -9.29 -0.01 7.02
C ALA A 190 -10.80 0.14 7.28
N LEU A 191 -11.23 0.09 8.55
CA LEU A 191 -12.64 0.28 8.93
C LEU A 191 -13.09 1.75 8.87
N LYS A 192 -12.17 2.70 9.05
CA LYS A 192 -12.49 4.14 9.05
C LYS A 192 -12.71 4.69 7.63
N ASP A 193 -12.04 4.09 6.64
CA ASP A 193 -12.10 4.52 5.24
C ASP A 193 -13.34 4.02 4.46
N THR A 194 -14.12 3.08 5.02
CA THR A 194 -15.39 2.61 4.43
C THR A 194 -16.51 3.67 4.48
N SER A 195 -16.29 4.80 5.17
CA SER A 195 -17.21 5.94 5.19
C SER A 195 -16.88 6.99 4.12
N ALA A 196 -15.64 7.07 3.64
CA ALA A 196 -15.17 8.14 2.76
C ALA A 196 -15.21 7.78 1.26
N SER A 197 -15.23 6.49 0.91
CA SER A 197 -15.18 5.98 -0.47
C SER A 197 -16.56 5.68 -1.08
N ARG A 198 -17.64 6.00 -0.36
CA ARG A 198 -19.03 5.91 -0.85
C ARG A 198 -19.45 7.07 -1.77
N CYS A 199 -18.51 7.94 -2.14
CA CYS A 199 -18.70 9.00 -3.13
C CYS A 199 -18.11 8.54 -4.47
N ASN A 200 -18.85 7.67 -5.18
CA ASN A 200 -18.87 7.70 -6.64
C ASN A 200 -19.93 8.70 -7.08
#